data_AF-A0A154PBS6-F1
#
_entry.id   AF-A0A154PBS6-F1
#
_cell.length_a   1.000
_cell.length_b   1.000
_cell.length_c   1.000
_cell.angle_alpha   90.00
_cell.angle_beta   90.00
_cell.angle_gamma   90.00
#
_symmetry.space_group_name_H-M   'P 1'
#
loop_
_entity.id
_entity.type
_entity.pdbx_description
1 polymer ?
#
loop_
_entity_poly.entity_id
_entity_poly.type
_entity_poly.pdbx_seq_one_letter_code
_entity_poly.pdbx_strand_id
1 'polypeptide(L)'
;VPVILWWTPFGNDGKLRKCENHLCYFTSNRSFQYHRKISVIFLFYGSNLQINDLPEWKSDRVPWGLMHEESPRNNPILVQQKTLNLFTYSSTFSRFSDVPLTLIDLPGITELLGKYNKL
;
A
#
# COMPACT_ATOMS: atom_id res chain seq x y z
N VAL A 1 5.90 -17.98 -0.39
CA VAL A 1 5.49 -16.79 -1.17
C VAL A 1 4.73 -15.88 -0.20
N PRO A 2 5.25 -14.69 0.15
CA PRO A 2 4.52 -13.72 0.94
C PRO A 2 3.21 -13.32 0.27
N VAL A 3 2.18 -13.04 1.07
CA VAL A 3 0.88 -12.59 0.57
C VAL A 3 0.71 -11.11 0.88
N ILE A 4 0.45 -10.34 -0.17
CA ILE A 4 0.09 -8.94 -0.07
C ILE A 4 -1.42 -8.87 -0.21
N LEU A 5 -2.09 -8.56 0.90
CA LEU A 5 -3.54 -8.60 1.01
C LEU A 5 -4.12 -7.18 0.94
N TRP A 6 -4.80 -6.87 -0.16
CA TRP A 6 -5.58 -5.65 -0.30
C TRP A 6 -6.85 -5.73 0.54
N TRP A 7 -6.79 -5.20 1.76
CA TRP A 7 -7.90 -5.24 2.71
C TRP A 7 -9.09 -4.45 2.18
N THR A 8 -8.80 -3.27 1.64
CA THR A 8 -9.68 -2.53 0.75
C THR A 8 -9.27 -2.89 -0.68
N PRO A 9 -10.09 -3.62 -1.45
CA PRO A 9 -9.72 -4.09 -2.78
C PRO A 9 -9.30 -2.93 -3.68
N PHE A 10 -8.08 -2.98 -4.22
CA PHE A 10 -7.56 -2.00 -5.16
C PHE A 10 -6.64 -2.69 -6.17
N GLY A 11 -6.86 -2.44 -7.47
CA GLY A 11 -6.07 -3.03 -8.55
C GLY A 11 -6.40 -4.50 -8.86
N ASN A 12 -5.36 -5.29 -9.15
CA ASN A 12 -5.50 -6.66 -9.67
C ASN A 12 -5.39 -7.73 -8.58
N ASP A 13 -6.49 -8.43 -8.31
CA ASP A 13 -6.58 -9.59 -7.41
C ASP A 13 -6.03 -10.88 -8.06
N GLY A 14 -5.52 -11.79 -7.23
CA GLY A 14 -5.11 -13.14 -7.61
C GLY A 14 -3.84 -13.26 -8.45
N LYS A 15 -2.94 -12.27 -8.44
CA LYS A 15 -1.74 -12.25 -9.30
C LYS A 15 -0.44 -12.45 -8.51
N LEU A 16 0.47 -13.27 -9.06
CA LEU A 16 1.86 -13.31 -8.63
C LEU A 16 2.65 -12.18 -9.31
N ARG A 17 3.46 -11.46 -8.54
CA ARG A 17 4.42 -10.48 -9.07
C ARG A 17 5.81 -10.70 -8.48
N LYS A 18 6.83 -10.33 -9.24
CA LYS A 18 8.21 -10.30 -8.77
C LYS A 18 8.42 -9.07 -7.88
N CYS A 19 8.73 -9.30 -6.61
CA CYS A 19 9.13 -8.31 -5.62
C CYS A 19 10.65 -8.44 -5.42
N GLU A 20 11.44 -7.69 -6.18
CA GLU A 20 12.91 -7.81 -6.21
C GLU A 20 13.37 -9.27 -6.43
N ASN A 21 13.85 -9.93 -5.36
CA ASN A 21 14.36 -11.31 -5.37
C ASN A 21 13.29 -12.36 -4.99
N HIS A 22 12.06 -11.94 -4.69
CA HIS A 22 10.98 -12.82 -4.24
C HIS A 22 9.79 -12.78 -5.19
N LEU A 23 8.94 -13.80 -5.12
CA LEU A 23 7.58 -13.74 -5.68
C LEU A 23 6.62 -13.38 -4.55
N CYS A 24 5.72 -12.43 -4.81
CA CYS A 24 4.62 -12.06 -3.93
C CYS A 24 3.29 -12.40 -4.57
N TYR A 25 2.36 -12.92 -3.79
CA TYR A 25 0.99 -13.14 -4.23
C TYR A 25 0.10 -12.00 -3.75
N PHE A 26 -0.54 -11.31 -4.69
CA PHE A 26 -1.46 -10.22 -4.40
C PHE A 26 -2.89 -10.75 -4.40
N THR A 27 -3.64 -10.48 -3.34
CA THR A 27 -5.06 -10.82 -3.28
C THR A 27 -5.88 -9.86 -2.45
N SER A 28 -7.19 -9.76 -2.72
CA SER A 28 -8.17 -9.12 -1.84
C SER A 28 -8.96 -10.13 -0.99
N ASN A 29 -8.67 -11.43 -1.12
CA ASN A 29 -9.34 -12.47 -0.35
C ASN A 29 -8.92 -12.42 1.12
N ARG A 30 -9.79 -11.86 1.97
CA ARG A 30 -9.55 -11.69 3.41
C ARG A 30 -9.40 -12.99 4.18
N SER A 31 -9.75 -14.16 3.63
CA SER A 31 -9.51 -15.45 4.30
C SER A 31 -8.02 -15.72 4.55
N PHE A 32 -7.13 -15.14 3.76
CA PHE A 32 -5.68 -15.26 3.92
C PHE A 32 -5.15 -14.60 5.21
N GLN A 33 -5.92 -13.73 5.88
CA GLN A 33 -5.52 -13.12 7.15
C GLN A 33 -5.24 -14.16 8.25
N TYR A 34 -5.91 -15.33 8.20
CA TYR A 34 -5.78 -16.39 9.21
C TYR A 34 -4.66 -17.39 8.91
N HIS A 35 -3.92 -17.21 7.81
CA HIS A 35 -2.98 -18.20 7.32
C HIS A 35 -1.64 -18.15 8.06
N ARG A 36 -1.54 -18.86 9.18
CA ARG A 36 -0.40 -18.84 10.14
C ARG A 36 1.00 -19.12 9.57
N LYS A 37 1.11 -19.72 8.38
CA LYS A 37 2.39 -20.08 7.75
C LYS A 37 2.89 -19.08 6.68
N ILE A 38 2.13 -18.02 6.42
CA ILE A 38 2.45 -17.06 5.37
C ILE A 38 2.61 -15.68 6.00
N SER A 39 3.69 -14.99 5.66
CA SER A 39 3.83 -13.57 5.96
C SER A 39 2.78 -12.81 5.15
N VAL A 40 1.81 -12.21 5.85
CA VAL A 40 0.77 -11.37 5.26
C VAL A 40 1.13 -9.92 5.52
N ILE A 41 0.92 -9.05 4.52
CA ILE A 41 0.97 -7.60 4.66
C ILE A 41 -0.40 -7.07 4.24
N PHE A 42 -1.00 -6.19 5.05
CA PHE A 42 -2.28 -5.58 4.71
C PHE A 42 -2.07 -4.26 3.99
N LEU A 43 -2.69 -4.11 2.82
CA LEU A 43 -2.71 -2.86 2.07
C LEU A 43 -4.10 -2.24 2.11
N PHE A 44 -4.12 -0.94 2.33
CA PHE A 44 -5.32 -0.12 2.40
C PHE A 44 -5.23 1.00 1.37
N TYR A 45 -6.28 1.17 0.60
CA TYR A 45 -6.53 2.28 -0.28
C TYR A 45 -7.35 3.31 0.50
N GLY A 46 -6.78 4.49 0.70
CA GLY A 46 -7.26 5.46 1.67
C GLY A 46 -8.68 5.96 1.39
N SER A 47 -9.08 6.07 0.13
CA SER A 47 -10.45 6.48 -0.25
C SER A 47 -11.52 5.48 0.18
N ASN A 48 -11.16 4.20 0.33
CA ASN A 48 -12.07 3.12 0.74
C ASN A 48 -11.86 2.66 2.19
N LEU A 49 -11.00 3.35 2.96
CA LEU A 49 -10.72 3.00 4.35
C LEU A 49 -11.94 3.25 5.24
N GLN A 50 -12.38 2.21 5.94
CA GLN A 50 -13.46 2.27 6.93
C GLN A 50 -12.97 1.74 8.28
N ILE A 51 -13.18 2.50 9.35
CA ILE A 51 -12.65 2.16 10.69
C ILE A 51 -13.35 0.96 11.32
N ASN A 52 -14.64 0.80 11.05
CA ASN A 52 -15.44 -0.35 11.47
C ASN A 52 -15.13 -1.62 10.68
N ASP A 53 -14.32 -1.52 9.62
CA ASP A 53 -13.89 -2.62 8.77
C ASP A 53 -12.35 -2.69 8.75
N LEU A 54 -11.73 -2.75 9.93
CA LEU A 54 -10.30 -3.00 10.07
C LEU A 54 -10.08 -4.47 10.47
N PRO A 55 -8.96 -5.10 10.05
CA PRO A 55 -8.65 -6.45 10.48
C PRO A 55 -8.54 -6.51 12.01
N GLU A 56 -9.15 -7.52 12.61
CA GLU A 56 -9.17 -7.72 14.07
C GLU A 56 -7.76 -7.92 14.64
N TRP A 57 -6.83 -8.40 13.82
CA TRP A 57 -5.45 -8.69 14.23
C TRP A 57 -4.52 -7.52 13.95
N LYS A 58 -4.50 -6.56 14.86
CA LYS A 58 -3.33 -5.69 15.09
C LYS A 58 -2.29 -6.48 15.87
N SER A 59 -1.66 -7.47 15.23
CA SER A 59 -0.38 -7.92 15.75
C SER A 59 0.64 -6.88 15.34
N ASP A 60 1.38 -6.30 16.29
CA ASP A 60 2.54 -5.42 16.01
C ASP A 60 3.58 -6.05 15.07
N ARG A 61 3.40 -7.35 14.76
CA ARG A 61 4.22 -8.16 13.87
C ARG A 61 3.81 -8.08 12.39
N VAL A 62 2.60 -7.61 12.08
CA VAL A 62 2.07 -7.56 10.70
C VAL A 62 2.05 -6.11 10.22
N PRO A 63 2.92 -5.71 9.28
CA PRO A 63 2.96 -4.33 8.82
C PRO A 63 1.72 -3.99 7.97
N TRP A 64 1.24 -2.76 8.10
CA TRP A 64 0.15 -2.21 7.30
C TRP A 64 0.70 -1.17 6.34
N GLY A 65 0.26 -1.21 5.08
CA GLY A 65 0.57 -0.20 4.06
C GLY A 65 -0.64 0.63 3.73
N LEU A 66 -0.48 1.96 3.71
CA LEU A 66 -1.49 2.90 3.19
C LEU A 66 -1.10 3.38 1.80
N MET A 67 -2.01 3.33 0.86
CA MET A 67 -1.90 4.03 -0.43
C MET A 67 -3.05 5.01 -0.54
N HIS A 68 -2.76 6.30 -0.74
CA HIS A 68 -3.79 7.33 -0.81
C HIS A 68 -3.42 8.39 -1.86
N GLU A 69 -4.04 8.27 -3.03
CA GLU A 69 -3.79 9.10 -4.21
C GLU A 69 -4.63 10.38 -4.25
N GLU A 70 -5.27 10.73 -3.13
CA GLU A 70 -6.17 11.86 -3.03
C GLU A 70 -5.81 12.76 -1.84
N SER A 71 -6.51 13.89 -1.73
CA SER A 71 -6.40 14.72 -0.53
C SER A 71 -6.87 13.94 0.71
N PRO A 72 -6.21 14.07 1.87
CA PRO A 72 -6.75 13.58 3.14
C PRO A 72 -8.13 14.15 3.49
N ARG A 73 -8.58 15.23 2.82
CA ARG A 73 -9.93 15.78 2.97
C ARG A 73 -11.03 14.84 2.46
N ASN A 74 -10.72 13.95 1.51
CA ASN A 74 -11.71 13.03 0.96
C ASN A 74 -12.03 11.88 1.94
N ASN A 75 -11.07 11.54 2.81
CA ASN A 75 -11.32 10.70 3.97
C ASN A 75 -10.73 11.37 5.23
N PRO A 76 -11.51 12.23 5.92
CA PRO A 76 -11.01 13.08 7.01
C PRO A 76 -10.31 12.34 8.15
N ILE A 77 -10.55 11.04 8.31
CA ILE A 77 -9.86 10.23 9.30
C ILE A 77 -8.35 10.16 9.07
N LEU A 78 -7.91 10.28 7.81
CA LEU A 78 -6.52 10.27 7.40
C LEU A 78 -5.80 11.61 7.68
N VAL A 79 -6.51 12.62 8.17
CA VAL A 79 -5.90 13.86 8.71
C VAL A 79 -5.38 13.64 10.13
N GLN A 80 -5.92 12.65 10.85
CA GLN A 80 -5.58 12.40 12.25
C GLN A 80 -4.29 11.59 12.36
N GLN A 81 -3.30 12.12 13.10
CA GLN A 81 -2.02 11.43 13.35
C GLN A 81 -2.22 10.02 13.93
N LYS A 82 -3.22 9.85 14.82
CA LYS A 82 -3.54 8.54 15.41
C LYS A 82 -3.91 7.49 14.36
N THR A 83 -4.60 7.90 13.30
CA THR A 83 -4.96 7.02 12.18
C THR A 83 -3.75 6.73 11.32
N LEU A 84 -2.95 7.75 11.00
CA LEU A 84 -1.73 7.60 10.19
C LEU A 84 -0.73 6.65 10.85
N ASN A 85 -0.60 6.70 12.17
CA ASN A 85 0.28 5.82 12.95
C ASN A 85 -0.13 4.33 12.93
N LEU A 86 -1.29 3.98 12.38
CA LEU A 86 -1.67 2.58 12.15
C LEU A 86 -0.87 1.94 11.02
N PHE A 87 -0.34 2.75 10.11
CA PHE A 87 0.32 2.29 8.90
C PHE A 87 1.84 2.35 9.08
N THR A 88 2.48 1.20 8.92
CA THR A 88 3.95 1.06 8.94
C THR A 88 4.58 1.68 7.70
N TYR A 89 3.91 1.52 6.55
CA TYR A 89 4.34 2.06 5.27
C TYR A 89 3.26 2.93 4.68
N SER A 90 3.66 3.96 3.93
CA SER A 90 2.74 4.86 3.26
C SER A 90 3.18 5.22 1.84
N SER A 91 2.18 5.39 0.98
CA SER A 91 2.29 5.92 -0.36
C SER A 91 1.24 7.03 -0.53
N THR A 92 1.67 8.27 -0.31
CA THR A 92 0.84 9.47 -0.36
C THR A 92 1.59 10.61 -1.06
N PHE A 93 0.97 11.79 -1.18
CA PHE A 93 1.66 13.01 -1.61
C PHE A 93 2.60 13.62 -0.55
N SER A 94 2.68 13.03 0.65
CA SER A 94 3.64 13.47 1.66
C SER A 94 5.07 13.16 1.22
N ARG A 95 5.98 14.12 1.40
CA ARG A 95 7.44 13.92 1.21
C ARG A 95 8.07 12.92 2.20
N PHE A 96 7.32 12.54 3.23
CA PHE A 96 7.72 11.58 4.26
C PHE A 96 7.17 10.18 3.99
N SER A 97 6.46 9.96 2.88
CA SER A 97 6.00 8.62 2.50
C SER A 97 7.15 7.73 2.05
N ASP A 98 7.09 6.46 2.45
CA ASP A 98 8.08 5.43 2.11
C ASP A 98 8.16 5.20 0.60
N VAL A 99 7.01 5.29 -0.07
CA VAL A 99 6.89 5.18 -1.52
C VAL A 99 6.21 6.45 -2.04
N PRO A 100 6.95 7.42 -2.60
CA PRO A 100 6.35 8.67 -3.07
C PRO A 100 5.43 8.43 -4.27
N LEU A 101 4.15 8.81 -4.17
CA LEU A 101 3.19 8.68 -5.27
C LEU A 101 3.59 9.47 -6.52
N THR A 102 4.34 10.55 -6.35
CA THR A 102 4.88 11.35 -7.45
C THR A 102 5.77 10.54 -8.40
N LEU A 103 6.23 9.35 -7.99
CA LEU A 103 7.09 8.46 -8.78
C LEU A 103 6.35 7.24 -9.35
N ILE A 104 5.05 7.08 -9.11
CA ILE A 104 4.32 5.85 -9.47
C ILE A 104 4.28 5.63 -11.00
N ASP A 105 4.22 6.72 -11.76
CA ASP A 105 4.21 6.71 -13.23
C ASP A 105 5.63 6.87 -13.83
N LEU A 106 6.67 6.82 -13.00
CA LEU A 106 8.06 6.99 -13.43
C LEU A 106 8.82 5.68 -13.27
N PRO A 107 8.87 4.83 -14.32
CA PRO A 107 9.53 3.51 -14.28
C PRO A 107 11.04 3.55 -13.99
N GLY A 108 11.68 4.72 -14.08
CA GLY A 108 13.06 4.87 -13.62
C GLY A 108 13.66 6.26 -13.87
N ILE A 109 14.88 6.44 -13.34
CA ILE A 109 15.61 7.71 -13.43
C ILE A 109 15.89 8.14 -14.88
N THR A 110 16.00 7.19 -15.80
CA THR A 110 16.20 7.46 -17.23
C THR A 110 15.05 8.28 -17.80
N GLU A 111 13.81 8.08 -17.36
CA GLU A 111 12.66 8.84 -17.83
C GLU A 111 12.63 10.26 -17.24
N LEU A 112 13.06 10.41 -15.99
CA LEU A 112 13.24 11.71 -15.34
C LEU A 112 14.32 12.55 -16.03
N LEU A 113 15.42 11.92 -16.44
CA LEU A 113 16.58 12.60 -17.04
C LEU A 113 16.46 12.73 -18.57
N GLY A 114 15.68 11.87 -19.24
CA GLY A 114 15.58 11.80 -20.70
C GLY A 114 14.95 13.04 -21.37
N LYS A 115 14.23 13.88 -20.62
CA LYS A 115 13.68 15.15 -21.14
C LYS A 115 14.72 16.26 -21.33
N TYR A 116 15.96 16.09 -20.86
CA TYR A 116 17.02 17.09 -21.02
C TYR A 116 17.89 16.93 -22.28
N ASN A 117 17.72 15.87 -23.07
CA ASN A 117 18.51 15.62 -24.30
C ASN A 117 17.73 15.85 -25.60
N LYS A 118 16.67 16.68 -25.57
CA LYS A 118 15.95 17.16 -26.76
C LYS A 118 16.08 18.69 -26.90
N LEU A 119 17.32 19.18 -26.98
CA LEU A 119 17.66 20.50 -27.51
C LEU A 119 18.91 20.36 -28.38
#